data_AF-A0A7Y2TII8-F1
#
_entry.id   AF-A0A7Y2TII8-F1
#
_cell.length_a   1.000
_cell.length_b   1.000
_cell.length_c   1.000
_cell.angle_alpha   90.00
_cell.angle_beta   90.00
_cell.angle_gamma   90.00
#
_symmetry.space_group_name_H-M   'P 1'
#
loop_
_entity.id
_entity.type
_entity.pdbx_description
1 polymer ?
#
loop_
_entity_poly.entity_id
_entity_poly.type
_entity_poly.pdbx_seq_one_letter_code
_entity_poly.pdbx_strand_id
1 'polypeptide(L)'
;MINRRLIRIKVFQALFGEFGQENTRPSVTLSNIKKSILGVENNFLSVLNFGPELSHFINSEHNPSELKYQPTSDDIKSYKLITNNSFIKKVAALNEIEEFAKRPSFDWQQEKEVVFLIYKELKKSDAFKIAMSKELNEENDFEFAKFIYKHLLLDSVEFEQLMEHKNIFWYDEKIPILKSLEKVFKSYEEQGQIQFPEASKNTEEDLQMAEEILNNYLEHRTDIQECINVYTPG
;
A
#
# COMPACT_ATOMS: atom_id res chain seq x y z
N MET A 1 -6.03 -4.30 -9.51
CA MET A 1 -5.13 -4.50 -8.37
C MET A 1 -5.00 -5.99 -8.07
N ILE A 2 -6.12 -6.66 -7.89
CA ILE A 2 -6.21 -8.11 -7.85
C ILE A 2 -6.02 -8.67 -9.27
N ASN A 3 -5.36 -9.81 -9.37
CA ASN A 3 -5.22 -10.57 -10.62
C ASN A 3 -5.30 -12.07 -10.30
N ARG A 4 -5.55 -12.89 -11.33
CA ARG A 4 -5.67 -14.35 -11.21
C ARG A 4 -4.50 -15.03 -10.51
N ARG A 5 -3.27 -14.48 -10.65
CA ARG A 5 -2.09 -15.01 -9.95
C ARG A 5 -2.16 -14.72 -8.45
N LEU A 6 -2.51 -13.49 -8.06
CA LEU A 6 -2.64 -13.12 -6.65
C LEU A 6 -3.76 -13.92 -5.97
N ILE A 7 -4.89 -14.13 -6.65
CA ILE A 7 -5.98 -14.97 -6.13
C ILE A 7 -5.48 -16.39 -5.83
N ARG A 8 -4.76 -17.02 -6.75
CA ARG A 8 -4.19 -18.36 -6.53
C ARG A 8 -3.21 -18.40 -5.35
N ILE A 9 -2.36 -17.38 -5.22
CA ILE A 9 -1.43 -17.26 -4.08
C ILE A 9 -2.23 -17.15 -2.76
N LYS A 10 -3.25 -16.32 -2.72
CA LYS A 10 -4.10 -16.10 -1.54
C LYS A 10 -4.88 -17.34 -1.12
N VAL A 11 -5.44 -18.06 -2.10
CA VAL A 11 -6.10 -19.34 -1.86
C VAL A 11 -5.08 -20.36 -1.33
N PHE A 12 -3.91 -20.48 -1.97
CA PHE A 12 -2.85 -21.37 -1.50
C PHE A 12 -2.39 -21.05 -0.07
N GLN A 13 -2.18 -19.77 0.26
CA GLN A 13 -1.82 -19.33 1.61
C GLN A 13 -2.85 -19.76 2.66
N ALA A 14 -4.14 -19.59 2.36
CA ALA A 14 -5.21 -20.01 3.26
C ALA A 14 -5.29 -21.53 3.40
N LEU A 15 -5.14 -22.27 2.30
CA LEU A 15 -5.11 -23.73 2.31
C LEU A 15 -3.90 -24.28 3.06
N PHE A 16 -2.74 -23.65 2.92
CA PHE A 16 -1.51 -24.03 3.60
C PHE A 16 -1.62 -23.86 5.11
N GLY A 17 -2.27 -22.79 5.60
CA GLY A 17 -2.53 -22.61 7.04
C GLY A 17 -3.45 -23.68 7.64
N GLU A 18 -4.28 -24.31 6.81
CA GLU A 18 -5.17 -25.42 7.17
C GLU A 18 -4.51 -26.80 6.96
N PHE A 19 -3.33 -26.85 6.35
CA PHE A 19 -2.65 -28.09 6.02
C PHE A 19 -2.24 -28.83 7.30
N GLY A 20 -2.56 -30.12 7.38
CA GLY A 20 -2.34 -30.94 8.57
C GLY A 20 -3.42 -30.80 9.66
N GLN A 21 -4.43 -29.94 9.49
CA GLN A 21 -5.57 -29.88 10.42
C GLN A 21 -6.66 -30.90 10.05
N GLU A 22 -7.06 -31.71 11.03
CA GLU A 22 -8.12 -32.73 10.84
C GLU A 22 -9.53 -32.11 10.70
N ASN A 23 -9.74 -30.91 11.23
CA ASN A 23 -11.05 -30.25 11.33
C ASN A 23 -11.16 -28.93 10.52
N THR A 24 -10.56 -28.86 9.34
CA THR A 24 -10.72 -27.70 8.44
C THR A 24 -12.19 -27.50 8.08
N ARG A 25 -12.73 -26.31 8.37
CA ARG A 25 -14.10 -25.93 7.99
C ARG A 25 -14.05 -25.11 6.70
N PRO A 26 -14.60 -25.61 5.58
CA PRO A 26 -14.57 -24.90 4.29
C PRO A 26 -15.09 -23.46 4.36
N SER A 27 -16.14 -23.22 5.16
CA SER A 27 -16.71 -21.89 5.36
C SER A 27 -15.76 -20.90 6.04
N VAL A 28 -14.91 -21.38 6.96
CA VAL A 28 -13.91 -20.55 7.64
C VAL A 28 -12.77 -20.22 6.68
N THR A 29 -12.25 -21.21 5.95
CA THR A 29 -11.21 -21.01 4.95
C THR A 29 -11.66 -20.03 3.87
N LEU A 30 -12.89 -20.19 3.35
CA LEU A 30 -13.47 -19.27 2.38
C LEU A 30 -13.59 -17.85 2.94
N SER A 31 -14.02 -17.69 4.20
CA SER A 31 -14.07 -16.38 4.87
C SER A 31 -12.69 -15.74 4.97
N ASN A 32 -11.66 -16.53 5.32
CA ASN A 32 -10.28 -16.06 5.41
C ASN A 32 -9.72 -15.63 4.05
N ILE A 33 -9.99 -16.40 3.00
CA ILE A 33 -9.62 -16.05 1.61
C ILE A 33 -10.29 -14.73 1.21
N LYS A 34 -11.61 -14.61 1.42
CA LYS A 34 -12.38 -13.39 1.11
C LYS A 34 -11.78 -12.17 1.82
N LYS A 35 -11.52 -12.28 3.13
CA LYS A 35 -10.87 -11.22 3.91
C LYS A 35 -9.48 -10.86 3.37
N SER A 36 -8.67 -11.86 3.01
CA SER A 36 -7.31 -11.65 2.51
C SER A 36 -7.28 -10.98 1.13
N ILE A 37 -8.23 -11.30 0.25
CA ILE A 37 -8.40 -10.65 -1.06
C ILE A 37 -8.85 -9.20 -0.89
N LEU A 38 -9.85 -8.95 -0.06
CA LEU A 38 -10.34 -7.59 0.23
C LEU A 38 -9.29 -6.74 0.97
N GLY A 39 -8.42 -7.37 1.77
CA GLY A 39 -7.32 -6.71 2.48
C GLY A 39 -6.30 -6.03 1.55
N VAL A 40 -6.15 -6.49 0.31
CA VAL A 40 -5.24 -5.88 -0.67
C VAL A 40 -5.62 -4.42 -0.95
N GLU A 41 -6.92 -4.12 -1.00
CA GLU A 41 -7.41 -2.75 -1.19
C GLU A 41 -7.09 -1.86 0.00
N ASN A 42 -7.29 -2.36 1.20
CA ASN A 42 -6.93 -1.66 2.43
C ASN A 42 -5.41 -1.35 2.47
N ASN A 43 -4.56 -2.29 2.05
CA ASN A 43 -3.11 -2.06 2.01
C ASN A 43 -2.71 -1.06 0.94
N PHE A 44 -3.37 -1.07 -0.22
CA PHE A 44 -3.17 -0.05 -1.25
C PHE A 44 -3.61 1.35 -0.78
N LEU A 45 -4.76 1.46 -0.11
CA LEU A 45 -5.22 2.70 0.50
C LEU A 45 -4.26 3.19 1.58
N SER A 46 -3.71 2.27 2.39
CA SER A 46 -2.69 2.58 3.39
C SER A 46 -1.45 3.20 2.76
N VAL A 47 -0.99 2.65 1.62
CA VAL A 47 0.13 3.20 0.85
C VAL A 47 -0.21 4.59 0.31
N LEU A 48 -1.37 4.76 -0.35
CA LEU A 48 -1.76 6.07 -0.89
C LEU A 48 -1.92 7.13 0.20
N ASN A 49 -2.48 6.75 1.36
CA ASN A 49 -2.69 7.64 2.49
C ASN A 49 -1.37 8.12 3.14
N PHE A 50 -0.24 7.46 2.88
CA PHE A 50 1.06 7.91 3.39
C PHE A 50 1.40 9.36 2.98
N GLY A 51 1.10 9.77 1.75
CA GLY A 51 1.38 11.14 1.30
C GLY A 51 0.65 12.20 2.13
N PRO A 52 -0.70 12.12 2.23
CA PRO A 52 -1.48 12.98 3.13
C PRO A 52 -1.02 12.96 4.58
N GLU A 53 -0.72 11.79 5.14
CA GLU A 53 -0.27 11.66 6.53
C GLU A 53 1.14 12.24 6.74
N LEU A 54 2.06 12.06 5.79
CA LEU A 54 3.37 12.71 5.81
C LEU A 54 3.21 14.23 5.78
N SER A 55 2.33 14.76 4.92
CA SER A 55 2.01 16.19 4.87
C SER A 55 1.46 16.69 6.20
N HIS A 56 0.52 15.95 6.80
CA HIS A 56 -0.05 16.27 8.10
C HIS A 56 0.99 16.25 9.23
N PHE A 57 1.84 15.23 9.26
CA PHE A 57 2.94 15.09 10.23
C PHE A 57 3.92 16.27 10.14
N ILE A 58 4.35 16.65 8.92
CA ILE A 58 5.24 17.80 8.74
C ILE A 58 4.55 19.11 9.13
N ASN A 59 3.27 19.28 8.80
CA ASN A 59 2.50 20.47 9.17
C ASN A 59 2.30 20.61 10.69
N SER A 60 2.17 19.49 11.41
CA SER A 60 1.90 19.48 12.86
C SER A 60 3.15 19.50 13.74
N GLU A 61 4.23 18.84 13.33
CA GLU A 61 5.42 18.65 14.18
C GLU A 61 6.69 19.33 13.64
N HIS A 62 6.68 19.75 12.37
CA HIS A 62 7.85 20.32 11.69
C HIS A 62 7.54 21.62 10.94
N ASN A 63 6.57 22.39 11.42
CA ASN A 63 6.30 23.73 10.88
C ASN A 63 7.46 24.68 11.20
N PRO A 64 8.21 25.17 10.19
CA PRO A 64 9.34 26.06 10.44
C PRO A 64 8.91 27.36 11.12
N SER A 65 7.69 27.84 10.89
CA SER A 65 7.17 29.10 11.45
C SER A 65 7.01 29.05 12.97
N GLU A 66 6.93 27.84 13.55
CA GLU A 66 6.77 27.60 14.98
C GLU A 66 8.12 27.40 15.69
N LEU A 67 9.23 27.38 14.94
CA LEU A 67 10.57 27.25 15.50
C LEU A 67 11.02 28.57 16.16
N LYS A 68 11.80 28.45 17.24
CA LYS A 68 12.34 29.60 18.00
C LYS A 68 13.31 30.48 17.20
N TYR A 69 13.82 30.01 16.07
CA TYR A 69 14.78 30.71 15.21
C TYR A 69 14.11 31.13 13.90
N GLN A 70 14.58 32.22 13.29
CA GLN A 70 14.11 32.63 11.97
C GLN A 70 14.39 31.52 10.95
N PRO A 71 13.36 30.97 10.28
CA PRO A 71 13.55 29.92 9.30
C PRO A 71 14.28 30.42 8.06
N THR A 72 15.13 29.58 7.48
CA THR A 72 15.76 29.89 6.20
C THR A 72 14.76 29.77 5.04
N SER A 73 15.11 30.34 3.89
CA SER A 73 14.32 30.16 2.65
C SER A 73 14.17 28.68 2.30
N ASP A 74 15.20 27.89 2.56
CA ASP A 74 15.25 26.46 2.25
C ASP A 74 14.38 25.65 3.20
N ASP A 75 14.32 26.03 4.49
CA ASP A 75 13.41 25.40 5.46
C ASP A 75 11.95 25.62 5.04
N ILE A 76 11.60 26.86 4.66
CA ILE A 76 10.24 27.20 4.21
C ILE A 76 9.91 26.47 2.91
N LYS A 77 10.86 26.40 1.96
CA LYS A 77 10.64 25.72 0.69
C LYS A 77 10.50 24.20 0.89
N SER A 78 11.35 23.58 1.70
CA SER A 78 11.28 22.17 2.06
C SER A 78 9.95 21.81 2.71
N TYR A 79 9.46 22.68 3.60
CA TYR A 79 8.15 22.53 4.22
C TYR A 79 7.04 22.56 3.17
N LYS A 80 7.01 23.59 2.32
CA LYS A 80 5.99 23.76 1.28
C LYS A 80 6.02 22.66 0.21
N LEU A 81 7.21 22.15 -0.13
CA LEU A 81 7.38 21.07 -1.10
C LEU A 81 6.58 19.81 -0.72
N ILE A 82 6.37 19.57 0.57
CA ILE A 82 5.59 18.44 1.08
C ILE A 82 4.15 18.90 1.41
N THR A 83 4.00 19.94 2.23
CA THR A 83 2.69 20.34 2.78
C THR A 83 1.76 20.97 1.74
N ASN A 84 2.34 21.61 0.72
CA ASN A 84 1.60 22.25 -0.36
C ASN A 84 1.61 21.48 -1.68
N ASN A 85 2.20 20.27 -1.71
CA ASN A 85 2.25 19.44 -2.91
C ASN A 85 0.85 19.21 -3.48
N SER A 86 0.63 19.65 -4.73
CA SER A 86 -0.68 19.62 -5.37
C SER A 86 -1.24 18.20 -5.53
N PHE A 87 -0.39 17.23 -5.89
CA PHE A 87 -0.79 15.84 -6.05
C PHE A 87 -1.22 15.22 -4.72
N ILE A 88 -0.44 15.41 -3.65
CA ILE A 88 -0.78 14.90 -2.31
C ILE A 88 -2.11 15.49 -1.82
N LYS A 89 -2.37 16.77 -2.06
CA LYS A 89 -3.66 17.39 -1.72
C LYS A 89 -4.82 16.79 -2.51
N LYS A 90 -4.62 16.49 -3.80
CA LYS A 90 -5.63 15.80 -4.62
C LYS A 90 -5.89 14.38 -4.12
N VAL A 91 -4.85 13.64 -3.69
CA VAL A 91 -5.00 12.32 -3.05
C VAL A 91 -5.82 12.43 -1.77
N ALA A 92 -5.53 13.40 -0.90
CA ALA A 92 -6.25 13.60 0.35
C ALA A 92 -7.75 13.91 0.16
N ALA A 93 -8.12 14.51 -0.98
CA ALA A 93 -9.50 14.87 -1.32
C ALA A 93 -10.26 13.77 -2.08
N LEU A 94 -9.66 12.59 -2.28
CA LEU A 94 -10.38 11.45 -2.86
C LEU A 94 -11.34 10.88 -1.83
N ASN A 95 -12.59 10.62 -2.24
CA ASN A 95 -13.61 10.03 -1.37
C ASN A 95 -13.12 8.71 -0.72
N GLU A 96 -12.41 7.88 -1.49
CA GLU A 96 -11.85 6.61 -1.02
C GLU A 96 -10.84 6.82 0.11
N ILE A 97 -10.02 7.87 0.03
CA ILE A 97 -9.03 8.22 1.05
C ILE A 97 -9.70 8.87 2.25
N GLU A 98 -10.68 9.76 2.05
CA GLU A 98 -11.44 10.36 3.14
C GLU A 98 -12.20 9.31 3.96
N GLU A 99 -12.86 8.34 3.31
CA GLU A 99 -13.54 7.25 4.00
C GLU A 99 -12.55 6.32 4.70
N PHE A 100 -11.42 5.99 4.05
CA PHE A 100 -10.36 5.20 4.66
C PHE A 100 -9.79 5.87 5.92
N ALA A 101 -9.51 7.17 5.86
CA ALA A 101 -8.92 7.95 6.96
C ALA A 101 -9.82 8.01 8.21
N LYS A 102 -11.14 7.83 8.08
CA LYS A 102 -12.04 7.75 9.24
C LYS A 102 -11.82 6.49 10.07
N ARG A 103 -11.44 5.38 9.43
CA ARG A 103 -11.22 4.07 10.06
C ARG A 103 -10.09 3.33 9.33
N PRO A 104 -8.84 3.79 9.47
CA PRO A 104 -7.74 3.24 8.71
C PRO A 104 -7.44 1.81 9.18
N SER A 105 -7.24 0.89 8.24
CA SER A 105 -6.66 -0.42 8.58
C SER A 105 -5.20 -0.30 9.02
N PHE A 106 -4.53 0.76 8.58
CA PHE A 106 -3.18 1.12 8.94
C PHE A 106 -3.12 2.60 9.33
N ASP A 107 -2.89 2.86 10.60
CA ASP A 107 -2.86 4.21 11.16
C ASP A 107 -1.43 4.76 11.22
N TRP A 108 -1.08 5.63 10.26
CA TRP A 108 0.23 6.29 10.22
C TRP A 108 0.47 7.23 11.42
N GLN A 109 -0.58 7.71 12.09
CA GLN A 109 -0.44 8.58 13.26
C GLN A 109 0.05 7.84 14.50
N GLN A 110 -0.07 6.51 14.51
CA GLN A 110 0.54 5.66 15.54
C GLN A 110 2.00 5.33 15.22
N GLU A 111 2.42 5.49 13.96
CA GLU A 111 3.72 5.10 13.43
C GLU A 111 4.60 6.32 13.12
N LYS A 112 4.46 7.40 13.90
CA LYS A 112 5.15 8.69 13.68
C LYS A 112 6.67 8.57 13.60
N GLU A 113 7.26 7.67 14.38
CA GLU A 113 8.69 7.42 14.33
C GLU A 113 9.12 6.91 12.94
N VAL A 114 8.35 5.98 12.38
CA VAL A 114 8.58 5.46 11.03
C VAL A 114 8.35 6.54 9.97
N VAL A 115 7.28 7.32 10.08
CA VAL A 115 7.05 8.48 9.19
C VAL A 115 8.23 9.46 9.23
N PHE A 116 8.77 9.73 10.42
CA PHE A 116 9.92 10.63 10.60
C PHE A 116 11.22 10.07 10.03
N LEU A 117 11.46 8.76 10.19
CA LEU A 117 12.60 8.08 9.60
C LEU A 117 12.54 8.16 8.07
N ILE A 118 11.41 7.80 7.47
CA ILE A 118 11.19 7.91 6.02
C ILE A 118 11.39 9.36 5.56
N TYR A 119 10.85 10.34 6.27
CA TYR A 119 11.07 11.75 5.95
C TYR A 119 12.56 12.13 5.93
N LYS A 120 13.34 11.68 6.93
CA LYS A 120 14.79 11.91 6.96
C LYS A 120 15.52 11.26 5.80
N GLU A 121 15.10 10.07 5.37
CA GLU A 121 15.67 9.40 4.20
C GLU A 121 15.37 10.18 2.93
N LEU A 122 14.11 10.59 2.73
CA LEU A 122 13.69 11.40 1.59
C LEU A 122 14.56 12.65 1.49
N LYS A 123 14.79 13.39 2.59
CA LYS A 123 15.67 14.58 2.60
C LYS A 123 17.11 14.33 2.17
N LYS A 124 17.64 13.13 2.40
CA LYS A 124 19.02 12.77 2.03
C LYS A 124 19.15 12.41 0.55
N SER A 125 18.05 12.03 -0.10
CA SER A 125 18.03 11.61 -1.50
C SER A 125 18.43 12.74 -2.46
N ASP A 126 19.00 12.37 -3.61
CA ASP A 126 19.28 13.32 -4.68
C ASP A 126 18.00 13.83 -5.35
N ALA A 127 16.94 13.02 -5.39
CA ALA A 127 15.62 13.43 -5.87
C ALA A 127 15.06 14.61 -5.07
N PHE A 128 15.23 14.61 -3.75
CA PHE A 128 14.85 15.72 -2.90
C PHE A 128 15.67 16.99 -3.18
N LYS A 129 16.99 16.86 -3.35
CA LYS A 129 17.84 18.00 -3.72
C LYS A 129 17.43 18.60 -5.07
N ILE A 130 17.12 17.76 -6.04
CA ILE A 130 16.61 18.17 -7.34
C ILE A 130 15.28 18.90 -7.17
N ALA A 131 14.32 18.35 -6.42
CA ALA A 131 13.03 18.98 -6.16
C ALA A 131 13.20 20.36 -5.48
N MET A 132 14.12 20.48 -4.52
CA MET A 132 14.47 21.74 -3.85
C MET A 132 15.10 22.78 -4.78
N SER A 133 15.76 22.36 -5.87
CA SER A 133 16.32 23.28 -6.87
C SER A 133 15.27 23.80 -7.86
N LYS A 134 14.17 23.08 -8.03
CA LYS A 134 13.09 23.42 -8.99
C LYS A 134 12.03 24.34 -8.39
N GLU A 135 11.19 24.92 -9.24
CA GLU A 135 10.04 25.71 -8.79
C GLU A 135 8.91 24.81 -8.27
N LEU A 136 8.16 25.31 -7.28
CA LEU A 136 6.99 24.63 -6.75
C LEU A 136 5.81 24.86 -7.70
N ASN A 137 5.57 23.88 -8.57
CA ASN A 137 4.49 23.89 -9.55
C ASN A 137 3.92 22.46 -9.68
N GLU A 138 2.77 22.32 -10.35
CA GLU A 138 2.05 21.05 -10.40
C GLU A 138 2.86 19.89 -11.02
N GLU A 139 3.68 20.17 -12.03
CA GLU A 139 4.54 19.18 -12.68
C GLU A 139 5.64 18.68 -11.73
N ASN A 140 6.37 19.60 -11.10
CA ASN A 140 7.46 19.24 -10.19
C ASN A 140 6.94 18.62 -8.89
N ASP A 141 5.78 19.07 -8.41
CA ASP A 141 5.09 18.48 -7.26
C ASP A 141 4.71 17.02 -7.56
N PHE A 142 4.19 16.75 -8.76
CA PHE A 142 3.85 15.40 -9.18
C PHE A 142 5.08 14.49 -9.30
N GLU A 143 6.16 14.96 -9.92
CA GLU A 143 7.42 14.20 -9.99
C GLU A 143 7.96 13.85 -8.59
N PHE A 144 7.92 14.82 -7.67
CA PHE A 144 8.36 14.59 -6.30
C PHE A 144 7.42 13.62 -5.55
N ALA A 145 6.11 13.72 -5.75
CA ALA A 145 5.15 12.77 -5.18
C ALA A 145 5.39 11.34 -5.69
N LYS A 146 5.62 11.16 -7.01
CA LYS A 146 6.01 9.86 -7.58
C LYS A 146 7.25 9.29 -6.89
N PHE A 147 8.25 10.14 -6.65
CA PHE A 147 9.44 9.73 -5.91
C PHE A 147 9.12 9.28 -4.49
N ILE A 148 8.31 10.04 -3.73
CA ILE A 148 7.93 9.68 -2.35
C ILE A 148 7.35 8.26 -2.28
N TYR A 149 6.34 7.96 -3.10
CA TYR A 149 5.70 6.65 -3.04
C TYR A 149 6.58 5.52 -3.59
N LYS A 150 7.43 5.79 -4.58
CA LYS A 150 8.40 4.80 -5.07
C LYS A 150 9.45 4.48 -4.01
N HIS A 151 10.02 5.51 -3.36
CA HIS A 151 10.96 5.34 -2.25
C HIS A 151 10.30 4.55 -1.12
N LEU A 152 9.07 4.90 -0.74
CA LEU A 152 8.30 4.19 0.28
C LEU A 152 8.22 2.68 -0.04
N LEU A 153 7.77 2.31 -1.25
CA LEU A 153 7.55 0.92 -1.62
C LEU A 153 8.83 0.13 -1.91
N LEU A 154 9.85 0.75 -2.49
CA LEU A 154 11.01 0.05 -3.04
C LEU A 154 12.24 0.12 -2.14
N ASP A 155 12.44 1.25 -1.46
CA ASP A 155 13.71 1.61 -0.83
C ASP A 155 13.61 1.74 0.69
N SER A 156 12.44 2.05 1.24
CA SER A 156 12.26 2.19 2.70
C SER A 156 12.21 0.84 3.39
N VAL A 157 13.25 0.57 4.19
CA VAL A 157 13.36 -0.64 5.00
C VAL A 157 12.37 -0.60 6.17
N GLU A 158 12.20 0.57 6.78
CA GLU A 158 11.28 0.78 7.90
C GLU A 158 9.84 0.49 7.48
N PHE A 159 9.44 0.96 6.31
CA PHE A 159 8.12 0.67 5.77
C PHE A 159 7.92 -0.81 5.48
N GLU A 160 8.89 -1.46 4.82
CA GLU A 160 8.81 -2.88 4.50
C GLU A 160 8.63 -3.72 5.77
N GLN A 161 9.47 -3.50 6.78
CA GLN A 161 9.40 -4.23 8.05
C GLN A 161 8.07 -3.99 8.78
N LEU A 162 7.58 -2.76 8.78
CA LEU A 162 6.32 -2.40 9.41
C LEU A 162 5.13 -3.09 8.73
N MET A 163 5.13 -3.13 7.39
CA MET A 163 4.08 -3.80 6.63
C MET A 163 4.13 -5.32 6.78
N GLU A 164 5.30 -5.94 6.76
CA GLU A 164 5.44 -7.38 6.99
C GLU A 164 4.96 -7.79 8.38
N HIS A 165 5.23 -6.96 9.40
CA HIS A 165 4.76 -7.22 10.76
C HIS A 165 3.23 -7.14 10.88
N LYS A 166 2.58 -6.20 10.19
CA LYS A 166 1.12 -6.04 10.24
C LYS A 166 0.36 -6.95 9.27
N ASN A 167 0.95 -7.26 8.12
CA ASN A 167 0.38 -8.13 7.11
C ASN A 167 1.40 -9.17 6.65
N ILE A 168 1.22 -10.40 7.12
CA ILE A 168 2.04 -11.56 6.73
C ILE A 168 2.03 -11.84 5.21
N PHE A 169 1.05 -11.30 4.49
CA PHE A 169 0.94 -11.47 3.04
C PHE A 169 1.51 -10.30 2.23
N TRP A 170 2.13 -9.32 2.88
CA TRP A 170 2.63 -8.10 2.25
C TRP A 170 3.57 -8.39 1.07
N TYR A 171 4.47 -9.37 1.24
CA TYR A 171 5.46 -9.75 0.22
C TYR A 171 4.83 -10.02 -1.17
N ASP A 172 3.72 -10.76 -1.21
CA ASP A 172 3.04 -11.09 -2.46
C ASP A 172 2.16 -9.95 -2.99
N GLU A 173 1.77 -9.01 -2.13
CA GLU A 173 0.92 -7.87 -2.47
C GLU A 173 1.69 -6.65 -2.95
N LYS A 174 2.96 -6.51 -2.54
CA LYS A 174 3.83 -5.37 -2.87
C LYS A 174 3.87 -5.05 -4.36
N ILE A 175 4.11 -6.05 -5.21
CA ILE A 175 4.18 -5.86 -6.68
C ILE A 175 2.80 -5.47 -7.26
N PRO A 176 1.69 -6.15 -6.95
CA PRO A 176 0.35 -5.71 -7.33
C PRO A 176 0.02 -4.27 -6.92
N ILE A 177 0.38 -3.87 -5.69
CA ILE A 177 0.16 -2.52 -5.14
C ILE A 177 0.98 -1.48 -5.89
N LEU A 178 2.26 -1.75 -6.15
CA LEU A 178 3.12 -0.89 -6.97
C LEU A 178 2.53 -0.67 -8.36
N LYS A 179 2.04 -1.73 -9.02
CA LYS A 179 1.40 -1.61 -10.34
C LYS A 179 0.10 -0.82 -10.30
N SER A 180 -0.68 -0.94 -9.22
CA SER A 180 -1.88 -0.10 -9.03
C SER A 180 -1.52 1.37 -8.86
N LEU A 181 -0.46 1.66 -8.11
CA LEU A 181 0.06 3.01 -7.93
C LEU A 181 0.56 3.60 -9.25
N GLU A 182 1.29 2.82 -10.06
CA GLU A 182 1.73 3.26 -11.39
C GLU A 182 0.55 3.61 -12.31
N LYS A 183 -0.57 2.90 -12.21
CA LYS A 183 -1.79 3.24 -12.95
C LYS A 183 -2.41 4.56 -12.48
N VAL A 184 -2.39 4.83 -11.17
CA VAL A 184 -2.82 6.12 -10.61
C VAL A 184 -1.97 7.25 -11.18
N PHE A 185 -0.64 7.08 -11.19
CA PHE A 185 0.27 8.07 -11.76
C PHE A 185 0.01 8.30 -13.24
N LYS A 186 -0.15 7.22 -14.02
CA LYS A 186 -0.44 7.32 -15.44
C LYS A 186 -1.78 8.03 -15.71
N SER A 187 -2.83 7.70 -14.97
CA SER A 187 -4.12 8.38 -15.07
C SER A 187 -3.99 9.87 -14.82
N TYR A 188 -3.23 10.24 -13.78
CA TYR A 188 -3.02 11.63 -13.44
C TYR A 188 -2.24 12.39 -14.53
N GLU A 189 -1.20 11.77 -15.08
CA GLU A 189 -0.37 12.33 -16.14
C GLU A 189 -1.16 12.54 -17.44
N GLU A 190 -2.04 11.61 -17.80
CA GLU A 190 -2.82 11.67 -19.05
C GLU A 190 -4.05 12.58 -18.94
N GLN A 191 -4.70 12.64 -17.78
CA GLN A 191 -6.04 13.23 -17.64
C GLN A 191 -6.13 14.36 -16.60
N GLY A 192 -5.05 14.60 -15.83
CA GLY A 192 -5.05 15.56 -14.72
C GLY A 192 -5.93 15.16 -13.52
N GLN A 193 -6.50 13.95 -13.55
CA GLN A 193 -7.40 13.38 -12.56
C GLN A 193 -6.86 12.06 -12.04
N ILE A 194 -6.98 11.87 -10.72
CA ILE A 194 -6.63 10.60 -10.08
C ILE A 194 -7.82 9.66 -10.23
N GLN A 195 -7.66 8.63 -11.05
CA GLN A 195 -8.64 7.54 -11.11
C GLN A 195 -8.18 6.42 -10.21
N PHE A 196 -9.04 6.05 -9.25
CA PHE A 196 -8.79 4.89 -8.42
C PHE A 196 -8.88 3.63 -9.28
N PRO A 197 -7.90 2.70 -9.22
CA PRO A 197 -7.99 1.44 -9.94
C PRO A 197 -9.20 0.69 -9.38
N GLU A 198 -10.26 0.55 -10.18
CA GLU A 198 -11.53 -0.08 -9.79
C GLU A 198 -11.28 -1.49 -9.23
N ALA A 199 -11.08 -1.59 -7.91
CA ALA A 199 -10.97 -2.86 -7.21
C ALA A 199 -12.34 -3.56 -7.14
N SER A 200 -13.42 -2.76 -7.19
CA SER A 200 -14.79 -3.18 -6.96
C SER A 200 -15.49 -3.86 -8.15
N LYS A 201 -15.18 -3.50 -9.41
CA LYS A 201 -15.95 -4.01 -10.55
C LYS A 201 -15.85 -5.52 -10.76
N ASN A 202 -14.71 -6.12 -10.41
CA ASN A 202 -14.47 -7.55 -10.58
C ASN A 202 -14.39 -8.30 -9.25
N THR A 203 -14.71 -7.68 -8.12
CA THR A 203 -14.60 -8.34 -6.81
C THR A 203 -15.46 -9.59 -6.76
N GLU A 204 -16.66 -9.56 -7.33
CA GLU A 204 -17.54 -10.73 -7.36
C GLU A 204 -16.93 -11.88 -8.17
N GLU A 205 -16.41 -11.61 -9.36
CA GLU A 205 -15.71 -12.60 -10.21
C GLU A 205 -14.43 -13.13 -9.53
N ASP A 206 -13.66 -12.26 -8.90
CA ASP A 206 -12.43 -12.61 -8.19
C ASP A 206 -12.74 -13.53 -6.98
N LEU A 207 -13.83 -13.26 -6.26
CA LEU A 207 -14.29 -14.09 -5.14
C LEU A 207 -14.89 -15.41 -5.61
N GLN A 208 -15.61 -15.43 -6.73
CA GLN A 208 -16.11 -16.67 -7.36
C GLN A 208 -14.95 -17.58 -7.77
N MET A 209 -13.93 -17.03 -8.45
CA MET A 209 -12.72 -17.78 -8.80
C MET A 209 -12.04 -18.39 -7.56
N ALA A 210 -11.95 -17.62 -6.47
CA ALA A 210 -11.36 -18.11 -5.22
C ALA A 210 -12.16 -19.27 -4.61
N GLU A 211 -13.49 -19.19 -4.67
CA GLU A 211 -14.42 -20.22 -4.20
C GLU A 211 -14.35 -21.50 -5.05
N GLU A 212 -14.28 -21.37 -6.38
CA GLU A 212 -14.09 -22.50 -7.30
C GLU A 212 -12.79 -23.26 -7.02
N ILE A 213 -11.67 -22.54 -6.82
CA ILE A 213 -10.38 -23.18 -6.50
C ILE A 213 -10.45 -23.92 -5.16
N LEU A 214 -11.08 -23.33 -4.14
CA LEU A 214 -11.25 -23.97 -2.85
C LEU A 214 -12.09 -25.26 -2.97
N ASN A 215 -13.21 -25.20 -3.68
CA ASN A 215 -14.07 -26.37 -3.87
C ASN A 215 -13.32 -27.49 -4.62
N ASN A 216 -12.59 -27.15 -5.68
CA ASN A 216 -11.78 -28.12 -6.42
C ASN A 216 -10.70 -28.76 -5.53
N TYR A 217 -10.01 -27.97 -4.68
CA TYR A 217 -9.07 -28.51 -3.70
C TYR A 217 -9.73 -29.49 -2.72
N LEU A 218 -10.92 -29.16 -2.21
CA LEU A 218 -11.64 -30.01 -1.25
C LEU A 218 -12.10 -31.32 -1.88
N GLU A 219 -12.55 -31.29 -3.14
CA GLU A 219 -12.93 -32.48 -3.92
C GLU A 219 -11.73 -33.43 -4.12
N HIS A 220 -10.54 -32.88 -4.33
CA HIS A 220 -9.31 -33.64 -4.60
C HIS A 220 -8.34 -33.70 -3.41
N ARG A 221 -8.81 -33.40 -2.19
CA ARG A 221 -7.93 -33.20 -1.01
C ARG A 221 -7.05 -34.41 -0.72
N THR A 222 -7.60 -35.62 -0.79
CA THR A 222 -6.87 -36.86 -0.50
C THR A 222 -5.74 -37.08 -1.49
N ASP A 223 -6.02 -36.97 -2.79
CA ASP A 223 -5.04 -37.16 -3.87
C ASP A 223 -3.91 -36.13 -3.77
N ILE A 224 -4.26 -34.87 -3.46
CA ILE A 224 -3.29 -33.78 -3.29
C ILE A 224 -2.40 -34.04 -2.07
N GLN A 225 -2.97 -34.48 -0.94
CA GLN A 225 -2.22 -34.79 0.27
C GLN A 225 -1.24 -35.96 0.06
N GLU A 226 -1.68 -37.01 -0.62
CA GLU A 226 -0.80 -38.14 -0.98
C GLU A 226 0.36 -37.68 -1.86
N CYS A 227 0.08 -36.86 -2.87
CA CYS A 227 1.10 -36.32 -3.76
C CYS A 227 2.12 -35.46 -2.99
N ILE A 228 1.67 -34.59 -2.08
CA ILE A 228 2.57 -33.76 -1.26
C ILE A 228 3.48 -34.64 -0.38
N ASN A 229 2.94 -35.70 0.23
CA ASN A 229 3.72 -36.62 1.07
C ASN A 229 4.81 -37.37 0.29
N VAL A 230 4.61 -37.63 -1.01
CA VAL A 230 5.62 -38.26 -1.87
C VAL A 230 6.83 -37.35 -2.11
N TYR A 231 6.61 -36.03 -2.18
CA TYR A 231 7.64 -35.05 -2.53
C TYR A 231 8.16 -34.21 -1.36
N THR A 232 7.61 -34.39 -0.16
CA THR A 232 8.05 -33.70 1.06
C THR A 232 8.76 -34.69 1.99
N PRO A 233 10.09 -34.60 2.17
CA PRO A 233 10.79 -35.40 3.17
C PRO A 233 10.24 -35.06 4.56
N GLY A 234 9.88 -36.09 5.32
CA GLY A 234 9.53 -35.95 6.75
C GLY A 234 10.69 -35.50 7.62
#